data_AF-A0A848CW33-F1
#
_entry.id   AF-A0A848CW33-F1
#
_cell.length_a   1.000
_cell.length_b   1.000
_cell.length_c   1.000
_cell.angle_alpha   90.00
_cell.angle_beta   90.00
_cell.angle_gamma   90.00
#
_symmetry.space_group_name_H-M   'P 1'
#
loop_
_entity.id
_entity.type
_entity.pdbx_description
1 polymer ?
#
loop_
_entity_poly.entity_id
_entity_poly.type
_entity_poly.pdbx_seq_one_letter_code
_entity_poly.pdbx_strand_id
1 'polypeptide(L)'
;MGVSVLYEKGTGEEVLDAIFAGLEEEGVPFFHMEGTGCDACELGRYAAALSLLDVGIGVEKQGGSAICHIKLARGSPYLFEPVNGRTAGQNAACLVKGMPFKSRKEDEENEWTDIGHSKRNDRACRARGASDRCPDGHFGSG
;
A
#
# COMPACT_ATOMS: atom_id res chain seq x y z
N MET A 1 -3.98 16.59 20.08
CA MET A 1 -4.29 17.14 18.74
C MET A 1 -4.27 15.97 17.77
N GLY A 2 -5.22 15.88 16.83
CA GLY A 2 -5.31 14.75 15.90
C GLY A 2 -6.19 15.04 14.70
N VAL A 3 -6.10 14.18 13.68
CA VAL A 3 -6.96 14.22 12.49
C VAL A 3 -8.37 13.82 12.87
N SER A 4 -9.37 14.56 12.42
CA SER A 4 -10.77 14.14 12.62
C SER A 4 -11.23 13.30 11.44
N VAL A 5 -12.00 12.25 11.70
CA VAL A 5 -12.62 11.37 10.71
C VAL A 5 -14.13 11.39 10.90
N LEU A 6 -14.85 11.92 9.92
CA LEU A 6 -16.31 11.88 9.89
C LEU A 6 -16.76 10.85 8.88
N TYR A 7 -17.71 10.01 9.26
CA TYR A 7 -18.22 8.95 8.39
C TYR A 7 -19.74 8.96 8.33
N GLU A 8 -20.28 8.57 7.18
CA GLU A 8 -21.72 8.39 7.00
C GLU A 8 -22.21 7.17 7.79
N LYS A 9 -23.42 7.27 8.35
CA LYS A 9 -24.07 6.14 9.01
C LYS A 9 -24.20 4.94 8.09
N GLY A 10 -23.75 3.77 8.56
CA GLY A 10 -23.79 2.52 7.80
C GLY A 10 -22.60 2.32 6.86
N THR A 11 -21.54 3.13 6.99
CA THR A 11 -20.21 2.81 6.47
C THR A 11 -19.72 1.49 7.08
N GLY A 12 -19.11 0.61 6.27
CA GLY A 12 -18.56 -0.66 6.74
C GLY A 12 -17.42 -0.47 7.74
N GLU A 13 -17.42 -1.27 8.81
CA GLU A 13 -16.40 -1.21 9.87
C GLU A 13 -15.01 -1.49 9.29
N GLU A 14 -14.89 -2.42 8.35
CA GLU A 14 -13.64 -2.76 7.67
C GLU A 14 -12.98 -1.57 6.95
N VAL A 15 -13.78 -0.64 6.44
CA VAL A 15 -13.25 0.58 5.78
C VAL A 15 -12.70 1.53 6.84
N LEU A 16 -13.41 1.71 7.94
CA LEU A 16 -13.00 2.58 9.04
C LEU A 16 -11.73 2.05 9.72
N ASP A 17 -11.68 0.76 10.02
CA ASP A 17 -10.51 0.09 10.60
C ASP A 17 -9.28 0.25 9.70
N ALA A 18 -9.46 0.13 8.38
CA ALA A 18 -8.38 0.37 7.43
C ALA A 18 -7.86 1.82 7.51
N ILE A 19 -8.75 2.82 7.54
CA ILE A 19 -8.37 4.24 7.70
C ILE A 19 -7.60 4.47 8.99
N PHE A 20 -8.10 3.92 10.10
CA PHE A 20 -7.48 4.06 11.41
C PHE A 20 -6.09 3.43 11.43
N ALA A 21 -5.95 2.22 10.92
CA ALA A 21 -4.64 1.57 10.78
C ALA A 21 -3.66 2.42 9.96
N GLY A 22 -4.13 3.07 8.89
CA GLY A 22 -3.31 3.96 8.07
C GLY A 22 -2.79 5.21 8.82
N LEU A 23 -3.62 5.78 9.70
CA LEU A 23 -3.24 6.90 10.56
C LEU A 23 -2.26 6.45 11.67
N GLU A 24 -2.51 5.30 12.27
CA GLU A 24 -1.67 4.69 13.31
C GLU A 24 -0.27 4.34 12.81
N GLU A 25 -0.15 3.74 11.62
CA GLU A 25 1.13 3.43 10.98
C GLU A 25 2.02 4.67 10.81
N GLU A 26 1.40 5.81 10.55
CA GLU A 26 2.09 7.07 10.36
C GLU A 26 2.32 7.84 11.67
N GLY A 27 1.89 7.27 12.81
CA GLY A 27 2.03 7.84 14.13
C GLY A 27 1.16 9.09 14.36
N VAL A 28 0.07 9.25 13.59
CA VAL A 28 -0.80 10.43 13.68
C VAL A 28 -2.04 10.09 14.50
N PRO A 29 -2.26 10.74 15.66
CA PRO A 29 -3.47 10.53 16.45
C PRO A 29 -4.71 11.00 15.70
N PHE A 30 -5.85 10.36 15.98
CA PHE A 30 -7.11 10.68 15.33
C PHE A 30 -8.31 10.59 16.28
N PHE A 31 -9.39 11.23 15.87
CA PHE A 31 -10.71 11.13 16.49
C PHE A 31 -11.72 10.81 15.40
N HIS A 32 -12.76 10.05 15.72
CA HIS A 32 -13.79 9.71 14.75
C HIS A 32 -15.19 9.96 15.31
N MET A 33 -16.12 10.30 14.44
CA MET A 33 -17.52 10.50 14.80
C MET A 33 -18.43 10.22 13.60
N GLU A 34 -19.61 9.68 13.87
CA GLU A 34 -20.66 9.60 12.86
C GLU A 34 -21.11 11.02 12.47
N GLY A 35 -21.09 11.30 11.17
CA GLY A 35 -21.52 12.57 10.59
C GLY A 35 -22.97 12.50 10.12
N THR A 36 -23.65 13.65 10.07
CA THR A 36 -24.96 13.80 9.44
C THR A 36 -24.83 14.61 8.16
N GLY A 37 -25.14 13.99 7.02
CA GLY A 37 -25.31 14.66 5.73
C GLY A 37 -24.10 14.63 4.78
N CYS A 38 -24.49 14.62 3.49
CA CYS A 38 -23.73 14.82 2.26
C CYS A 38 -22.52 13.89 2.01
N ASP A 39 -22.05 13.91 0.76
CA ASP A 39 -20.95 13.08 0.24
C ASP A 39 -19.65 13.22 1.05
N ALA A 40 -18.70 12.33 0.76
CA ALA A 40 -17.42 12.30 1.45
C ALA A 40 -16.69 13.66 1.49
N CYS A 41 -16.85 14.52 0.48
CA CYS A 41 -16.16 15.82 0.43
C CYS A 41 -16.68 16.79 1.49
N GLU A 42 -17.99 16.85 1.69
CA GLU A 42 -18.61 17.68 2.72
C GLU A 42 -18.23 17.17 4.12
N LEU A 43 -18.32 15.85 4.35
CA LEU A 43 -17.87 15.22 5.59
C LEU A 43 -16.39 15.53 5.88
N GLY A 44 -15.53 15.43 4.86
CA GLY A 44 -14.10 15.68 5.01
C GLY A 44 -13.78 17.12 5.33
N ARG A 45 -14.52 18.07 4.75
CA ARG A 45 -14.38 19.49 5.10
C ARG A 45 -14.84 19.77 6.53
N TYR A 46 -15.96 19.20 6.96
CA TYR A 46 -16.39 19.32 8.36
C TYR A 46 -15.37 18.71 9.32
N ALA A 47 -14.81 17.56 8.97
CA ALA A 47 -13.73 16.93 9.73
C ALA A 47 -12.50 17.86 9.82
N ALA A 48 -12.10 18.49 8.71
CA ALA A 48 -10.97 19.41 8.70
C ALA A 48 -11.23 20.65 9.58
N ALA A 49 -12.47 21.13 9.65
CA ALA A 49 -12.85 22.24 10.53
C ALA A 49 -12.84 21.87 12.03
N LEU A 50 -13.08 20.61 12.37
CA LEU A 50 -13.02 20.09 13.74
C LEU A 50 -11.60 19.73 14.17
N SER A 51 -10.71 19.43 13.22
CA SER A 51 -9.33 19.07 13.51
C SER A 51 -8.48 20.30 13.81
N LEU A 52 -7.74 20.25 14.93
CA LEU A 52 -6.69 21.23 15.25
C LEU A 52 -5.47 21.16 14.31
N LEU A 53 -5.42 20.17 13.43
CA LEU A 53 -4.37 20.01 12.43
C LEU A 53 -4.79 20.53 11.05
N ASP A 54 -5.95 21.20 10.95
CA ASP A 54 -6.55 21.71 9.71
C ASP A 54 -6.86 20.62 8.65
N VAL A 55 -6.67 19.34 8.98
CA VAL A 55 -6.84 18.18 8.09
C VAL A 55 -7.92 17.25 8.64
N GLY A 56 -8.80 16.79 7.76
CA GLY A 56 -9.84 15.83 8.11
C GLY A 56 -10.16 14.87 6.99
N ILE A 57 -10.77 13.75 7.36
CA ILE A 57 -11.22 12.69 6.44
C ILE A 57 -12.74 12.59 6.51
N GLY A 58 -13.38 12.58 5.35
CA GLY A 58 -14.80 12.27 5.20
C GLY A 58 -14.97 10.93 4.52
N VAL A 59 -15.87 10.08 5.01
CA VAL A 59 -16.10 8.75 4.48
C VAL A 59 -17.58 8.58 4.14
N GLU A 60 -17.89 8.33 2.88
CA GLU A 60 -19.27 8.01 2.45
C GLU A 60 -19.58 6.53 2.66
N LYS A 61 -20.87 6.18 2.69
CA LYS A 61 -21.34 4.82 2.97
C LYS A 61 -20.75 3.75 2.04
N GLN A 62 -20.44 4.10 0.80
CA GLN A 62 -19.85 3.21 -0.20
C GLN A 62 -18.35 2.94 0.03
N GLY A 63 -17.74 3.63 1.00
CA GLY A 63 -16.34 3.50 1.38
C GLY A 63 -15.40 4.52 0.72
N GLY A 64 -15.91 5.38 -0.17
CA GLY A 64 -15.15 6.50 -0.74
C GLY A 64 -14.72 7.49 0.34
N SER A 65 -13.47 7.92 0.29
CA SER A 65 -12.85 8.77 1.32
C SER A 65 -12.30 10.05 0.72
N ALA A 66 -12.65 11.19 1.30
CA ALA A 66 -12.13 12.50 0.90
C ALA A 66 -11.22 13.06 2.01
N ILE A 67 -9.97 13.33 1.66
CA ILE A 67 -8.98 13.97 2.54
C ILE A 67 -9.02 15.47 2.26
N CYS A 68 -9.37 16.26 3.26
CA CYS A 68 -9.56 17.71 3.11
C CYS A 68 -8.62 18.50 4.00
N HIS A 69 -8.25 19.70 3.53
CA HIS A 69 -7.58 20.72 4.32
C HIS A 69 -8.49 21.96 4.39
N ILE A 70 -8.64 22.60 5.56
CA ILE A 70 -9.63 23.68 5.77
C ILE A 70 -9.47 24.88 4.82
N LYS A 71 -8.22 25.17 4.44
CA LYS A 71 -7.85 26.25 3.50
C LYS A 71 -8.28 26.02 2.04
N LEU A 72 -8.65 24.79 1.65
CA LEU A 72 -9.15 24.53 0.30
C LEU A 72 -10.59 25.02 0.13
N ALA A 73 -11.01 25.21 -1.12
CA ALA A 73 -12.38 25.57 -1.45
C ALA A 73 -13.36 24.44 -1.09
N ARG A 74 -14.63 24.77 -0.86
CA ARG A 74 -15.69 23.78 -0.64
C ARG A 74 -15.82 22.88 -1.87
N GLY A 75 -16.03 21.58 -1.65
CA GLY A 75 -16.12 20.58 -2.72
C GLY A 75 -14.79 20.28 -3.43
N SER A 76 -13.66 20.80 -2.93
CA SER A 76 -12.33 20.53 -3.47
C SER A 76 -11.49 19.80 -2.42
N PRO A 77 -11.62 18.47 -2.29
CA PRO A 77 -10.75 17.71 -1.40
C PRO A 77 -9.30 17.80 -1.91
N TYR A 78 -8.36 17.63 -0.99
CA TYR A 78 -6.94 17.55 -1.34
C TYR A 78 -6.68 16.25 -2.11
N LEU A 79 -7.27 15.15 -1.64
CA LEU A 79 -7.24 13.83 -2.29
C LEU A 79 -8.60 13.16 -2.12
N PHE A 80 -8.99 12.38 -3.12
CA PHE A 80 -10.15 11.50 -3.06
C PHE A 80 -9.70 10.07 -3.35
N GLU A 81 -9.97 9.17 -2.42
CA GLU A 81 -9.63 7.75 -2.51
C GLU A 81 -10.94 6.95 -2.61
N PRO A 82 -11.29 6.42 -3.81
CA PRO A 82 -12.58 5.76 -4.02
C PRO A 82 -12.67 4.39 -3.34
N VAL A 83 -11.53 3.76 -3.08
CA VAL A 83 -11.40 2.44 -2.46
C VAL A 83 -10.12 2.39 -1.63
N ASN A 84 -10.08 1.51 -0.62
CA ASN A 84 -8.94 1.28 0.28
C ASN A 84 -8.72 2.39 1.33
N GLY A 85 -9.39 2.22 2.47
CA GLY A 85 -9.28 3.13 3.61
C GLY A 85 -7.86 3.31 4.14
N ARG A 86 -6.99 2.29 4.02
CA ARG A 86 -5.64 2.33 4.60
C ARG A 86 -4.76 3.39 3.95
N THR A 87 -4.78 3.47 2.62
CA THR A 87 -4.06 4.53 1.90
C THR A 87 -4.62 5.90 2.22
N ALA A 88 -5.95 6.02 2.40
CA ALA A 88 -6.57 7.30 2.79
C ALA A 88 -6.06 7.80 4.16
N GLY A 89 -5.98 6.92 5.16
CA GLY A 89 -5.42 7.25 6.47
C GLY A 89 -3.95 7.67 6.39
N GLN A 90 -3.13 6.93 5.64
CA GLN A 90 -1.72 7.25 5.44
C GLN A 90 -1.53 8.59 4.72
N ASN A 91 -2.31 8.85 3.67
CA ASN A 91 -2.23 10.09 2.90
C ASN A 91 -2.69 11.31 3.70
N ALA A 92 -3.71 11.17 4.56
CA ALA A 92 -4.09 12.22 5.50
C ALA A 92 -2.96 12.53 6.50
N ALA A 93 -2.28 11.51 7.01
CA ALA A 93 -1.12 11.70 7.88
C ALA A 93 0.09 12.33 7.15
N CYS A 94 0.34 11.94 5.89
CA CYS A 94 1.35 12.59 5.04
C CYS A 94 1.03 14.08 4.83
N LEU A 95 -0.24 14.44 4.63
CA LEU A 95 -0.67 15.83 4.49
C LEU A 95 -0.35 16.65 5.75
N VAL A 96 -0.67 16.12 6.93
CA VAL A 96 -0.34 16.75 8.23
C VAL A 96 1.17 16.96 8.37
N LYS A 97 1.97 15.97 7.96
CA LYS A 97 3.43 15.98 8.11
C LYS A 97 4.17 16.74 6.99
N GLY A 98 3.46 17.18 5.94
CA GLY A 98 4.08 17.80 4.77
C GLY A 98 4.96 16.83 3.97
N MET A 99 4.59 15.54 3.93
CA MET A 99 5.33 14.49 3.22
C MET A 99 4.65 14.11 1.90
N PRO A 100 5.39 13.50 0.96
CA PRO A 100 4.81 12.96 -0.28
C PRO A 100 3.69 11.96 -0.01
N PHE A 101 2.67 11.96 -0.86
CA PHE A 101 1.58 10.99 -0.81
C PHE A 101 2.03 9.63 -1.30
N LYS A 102 1.43 8.61 -0.70
CA LYS A 102 1.58 7.23 -1.12
C LYS A 102 0.62 6.97 -2.27
N SER A 103 1.14 6.34 -3.32
CA SER A 103 0.30 5.76 -4.35
C SER A 103 -0.39 4.52 -3.81
N ARG A 104 -1.54 4.18 -4.38
CA ARG A 104 -2.04 2.80 -4.31
C ARG A 104 -0.92 1.88 -4.81
N LYS A 105 -0.44 0.98 -3.96
CA LYS A 105 0.40 -0.10 -4.46
C LYS A 105 -0.49 -0.97 -5.32
N GLU A 106 -0.10 -1.19 -6.58
CA GLU A 106 -0.51 -2.40 -7.28
C GLU A 106 0.18 -3.53 -6.52
N ASP A 107 -0.51 -4.09 -5.54
CA ASP A 107 -0.09 -5.35 -4.95
C ASP A 107 -0.24 -6.40 -6.07
N GLU A 108 0.88 -6.99 -6.50
CA GLU A 108 1.07 -8.05 -7.53
C GLU A 108 1.80 -7.65 -8.84
N GLU A 109 3.08 -7.26 -8.78
CA GLU A 109 4.09 -7.70 -9.78
C GLU A 109 5.52 -7.56 -9.22
N ASN A 110 5.91 -8.43 -8.27
CA ASN A 110 7.32 -8.76 -8.02
C ASN A 110 7.54 -10.06 -7.23
N GLU A 111 6.56 -10.97 -7.25
CA GLU A 111 6.85 -12.39 -7.08
C GLU A 111 6.82 -13.01 -8.48
N TRP A 112 7.96 -13.58 -8.89
CA TRP A 112 8.17 -14.38 -10.12
C TRP A 112 8.89 -13.72 -11.31
N THR A 113 10.19 -13.46 -11.18
CA THR A 113 11.16 -13.95 -12.18
C THR A 113 12.42 -14.44 -11.48
N ASP A 114 12.38 -15.65 -10.91
CA ASP A 114 13.61 -16.40 -10.64
C ASP A 114 13.40 -17.93 -10.56
N ILE A 115 12.48 -18.46 -11.39
CA ILE A 115 12.42 -19.90 -11.68
C ILE A 115 12.78 -20.12 -13.14
N GLY A 116 14.07 -20.33 -13.40
CA GLY A 116 14.58 -20.50 -14.76
C GLY A 116 15.99 -21.05 -14.94
N HIS A 117 16.65 -21.62 -13.92
CA HIS A 117 17.86 -22.44 -14.14
C HIS A 117 17.83 -23.71 -13.29
N SER A 118 17.06 -24.70 -13.75
CA SER A 118 17.36 -26.10 -13.50
C SER A 118 17.43 -26.85 -14.82
N LYS A 119 18.65 -27.21 -15.22
CA LYS A 119 18.87 -28.49 -15.89
C LYS A 119 19.87 -29.31 -15.10
N ARG A 120 19.28 -30.25 -14.35
CA ARG A 120 19.66 -31.67 -14.28
C ARG A 120 20.89 -32.03 -13.45
N ASN A 121 20.55 -32.41 -12.22
CA ASN A 121 21.14 -33.48 -11.42
C ASN A 121 21.41 -34.76 -12.24
N ASP A 122 22.57 -35.43 -12.04
CA ASP A 122 22.66 -36.74 -11.37
C ASP A 122 24.04 -37.43 -11.52
N ARG A 123 24.66 -37.69 -10.37
CA ARG A 123 25.44 -38.89 -9.94
C ARG A 123 26.68 -39.37 -10.72
N ALA A 124 27.82 -39.38 -10.01
CA ALA A 124 28.56 -40.60 -9.61
C ALA A 124 29.77 -40.18 -8.74
N CYS A 125 29.79 -40.51 -7.44
CA CYS A 125 30.46 -41.69 -6.89
C CYS A 125 31.92 -41.92 -7.37
N ARG A 126 32.83 -41.74 -6.40
CA ARG A 126 34.12 -42.46 -6.20
C ARG A 126 35.38 -42.01 -6.96
N ALA A 127 36.29 -41.48 -6.15
CA ALA A 127 37.63 -42.04 -5.88
C ALA A 127 38.78 -41.87 -6.89
N ARG A 128 39.85 -41.28 -6.33
CA ARG A 128 41.28 -41.52 -6.56
C ARG A 128 41.90 -40.97 -7.84
N GLY A 129 43.07 -40.35 -7.63
CA GLY A 129 43.93 -39.84 -8.69
C GLY A 129 44.82 -40.92 -9.32
N ALA A 130 45.91 -40.43 -9.88
CA ALA A 130 47.00 -41.13 -10.54
C ALA A 130 46.78 -41.42 -12.05
N SER A 131 47.58 -40.70 -12.83
CA SER A 131 48.51 -41.22 -13.85
C SER A 131 48.00 -42.15 -14.96
N ASP A 132 48.51 -41.82 -16.14
CA ASP A 132 48.97 -42.73 -17.19
C ASP A 132 48.09 -42.99 -18.42
N ARG A 133 48.80 -42.79 -19.54
CA ARG A 133 48.78 -43.56 -20.77
C ARG A 133 47.59 -43.36 -21.71
N CYS A 134 47.87 -42.57 -22.74
CA CYS A 134 47.43 -42.88 -24.10
C CYS A 134 47.81 -44.33 -24.46
N PRO A 135 46.91 -45.08 -25.12
CA PRO A 135 47.31 -46.14 -26.01
C PRO A 135 46.91 -45.81 -27.45
N ASP A 136 47.79 -46.26 -28.33
CA ASP A 136 47.84 -46.07 -29.75
C ASP A 136 46.70 -46.76 -30.52
N GLY A 137 46.40 -46.17 -31.68
CA GLY A 137 46.41 -46.94 -32.92
C GLY A 137 45.08 -47.54 -33.37
N HIS A 138 44.48 -46.92 -34.39
CA HIS A 138 44.07 -47.66 -35.58
C HIS A 138 44.62 -46.96 -36.83
N PHE A 139 45.57 -47.68 -37.44
CA PHE A 139 46.12 -47.51 -38.77
C PHE A 139 45.09 -47.93 -39.83
N GLY A 140 45.15 -47.35 -41.02
CA GLY A 140 44.81 -48.10 -42.24
C GLY A 140 44.01 -47.39 -43.32
N SER A 141 44.63 -46.45 -44.03
CA SER A 141 44.53 -46.37 -45.49
C SER A 141 45.72 -45.56 -46.03
N GLY A 142 46.67 -46.27 -46.65
CA GLY A 142 47.93 -45.76 -47.19
C GLY A 142 49.02 -46.82 -47.12
#